data_AF-A0A923BEQ4-F1
#
_entry.id   AF-A0A923BEQ4-F1
#
_cell.length_a   1.000
_cell.length_b   1.000
_cell.length_c   1.000
_cell.angle_alpha   90.00
_cell.angle_beta   90.00
_cell.angle_gamma   90.00
#
_symmetry.space_group_name_H-M   'P 1'
#
loop_
_entity.id
_entity.type
_entity.pdbx_description
1 polymer ?
#
loop_
_entity_poly.entity_id
_entity_poly.type
_entity_poly.pdbx_seq_one_letter_code
_entity_poly.pdbx_strand_id
1 'polypeptide(L)'
;MKSISRLAVAAVLAAVTISAPAVAQKKQAAAAPAAPKLSKAVQSLLAQAQTAQTAGDHPGAIALLNQALVVPKATAEDKLWTYRLMLNSAQATKNNQLLKMAVEGSLATGQVTPTDEVKFRTALRGLALQSKDYQGAIQQAQRI
;
A
#
# COMPACT_ATOMS: atom_id res chain seq x y z
N MET A 1 28.53 -26.22 43.02
CA MET A 1 29.71 -26.26 42.13
C MET A 1 29.59 -25.07 41.17
N LYS A 2 30.22 -23.95 41.52
CA LYS A 2 31.46 -23.42 40.90
C LYS A 2 31.26 -23.01 39.42
N SER A 3 30.91 -21.73 39.26
CA SER A 3 31.56 -20.67 38.44
C SER A 3 32.36 -21.11 37.20
N ILE A 4 32.30 -20.40 36.07
CA ILE A 4 33.13 -19.19 35.83
C ILE A 4 32.62 -18.41 34.58
N SER A 5 32.43 -17.10 34.77
CA SER A 5 32.30 -16.05 33.74
C SER A 5 33.60 -15.83 32.96
N ARG A 6 33.49 -15.29 31.72
CA ARG A 6 34.46 -14.45 30.97
C ARG A 6 33.97 -14.46 29.50
N LEU A 7 33.95 -13.40 28.70
CA LEU A 7 34.71 -12.16 28.70
C LEU A 7 34.02 -11.24 27.66
N ALA A 8 33.81 -9.97 28.02
CA ALA A 8 33.47 -8.94 27.06
C ALA A 8 34.65 -8.72 26.10
N VAL A 9 34.38 -8.65 24.79
CA VAL A 9 35.32 -8.09 23.82
C VAL A 9 34.58 -7.06 23.00
N ALA A 10 34.80 -5.80 23.38
CA ALA A 10 34.57 -4.64 22.54
C ALA A 10 35.53 -4.72 21.35
N ALA A 11 35.00 -4.95 20.14
CA ALA A 11 35.75 -4.80 18.91
C ALA A 11 35.36 -3.47 18.28
N VAL A 12 36.28 -2.51 18.43
CA VAL A 12 36.34 -1.24 17.74
C VAL A 12 36.21 -1.48 16.23
N LEU A 13 35.10 -1.04 15.64
CA LEU A 13 34.96 -0.98 14.18
C LEU A 13 35.89 0.12 13.66
N ALA A 14 37.07 -0.31 13.23
CA ALA A 14 38.05 0.51 12.55
C ALA A 14 37.42 1.22 11.35
N ALA A 15 37.68 2.53 11.28
CA ALA A 15 37.40 3.36 10.14
C ALA A 15 38.11 2.81 8.90
N VAL A 16 37.35 2.19 8.01
CA VAL A 16 37.79 1.96 6.63
C VAL A 16 37.27 3.15 5.83
N THR A 17 38.11 4.18 5.71
CA THR A 17 37.90 5.29 4.79
C THR A 17 38.08 4.78 3.36
N ILE A 18 37.01 4.23 2.80
CA ILE A 18 36.92 3.99 1.37
C ILE A 18 36.73 5.37 0.72
N SER A 19 37.82 5.99 0.31
CA SER A 19 37.85 7.16 -0.56
C SER A 19 37.36 6.75 -1.96
N ALA A 20 36.04 6.56 -2.08
CA ALA A 20 35.37 6.46 -3.36
C ALA A 20 35.32 7.86 -4.02
N PRO A 21 35.53 7.97 -5.34
CA PRO A 21 35.66 9.24 -6.03
C PRO A 21 34.40 10.11 -5.87
N ALA A 22 34.63 11.38 -5.56
CA ALA A 22 33.67 12.43 -5.24
C ALA A 22 32.75 12.86 -6.41
N VAL A 23 32.31 11.93 -7.25
CA VAL A 23 31.43 12.18 -8.40
C VAL A 23 30.04 11.55 -8.23
N ALA A 24 29.83 10.72 -7.19
CA ALA A 24 28.55 10.04 -6.95
C ALA A 24 27.61 10.77 -5.94
N GLN A 25 28.05 11.83 -5.26
CA GLN A 25 27.24 12.55 -4.27
C GLN A 25 26.25 13.58 -4.88
N LYS A 26 26.16 13.66 -6.22
CA LYS A 26 25.11 14.43 -6.92
C LYS A 26 23.95 13.57 -7.41
N LYS A 27 23.81 12.33 -6.95
CA LYS A 27 22.49 11.68 -6.95
C LYS A 27 21.70 12.25 -5.78
N GLN A 28 21.23 13.47 -6.02
CA GLN A 28 19.92 13.98 -5.61
C GLN A 28 19.33 13.14 -4.49
N ALA A 29 19.40 13.66 -3.26
CA ALA A 29 18.55 13.23 -2.17
C ALA A 29 17.16 13.02 -2.77
N ALA A 30 16.84 11.77 -3.08
CA ALA A 30 15.55 11.39 -3.60
C ALA A 30 14.63 11.75 -2.45
N ALA A 31 13.91 12.86 -2.61
CA ALA A 31 12.98 13.35 -1.61
C ALA A 31 12.19 12.14 -1.14
N ALA A 32 12.32 11.80 0.15
CA ALA A 32 11.53 10.74 0.74
C ALA A 32 10.08 11.01 0.32
N PRO A 33 9.36 10.00 -0.24
CA PRO A 33 8.03 10.22 -0.77
C PRO A 33 7.20 10.96 0.28
N ALA A 34 6.65 12.11 -0.11
CA ALA A 34 5.92 12.97 0.81
C ALA A 34 4.87 12.12 1.54
N ALA A 35 4.82 12.26 2.86
CA ALA A 35 3.81 11.58 3.64
C ALA A 35 2.42 11.93 3.07
N PRO A 36 1.50 10.95 2.98
CA PRO A 36 0.17 11.16 2.44
C PRO A 36 -0.51 12.37 3.10
N LYS A 37 -1.06 13.28 2.29
CA LYS A 37 -1.85 14.41 2.83
C LYS A 37 -3.28 13.95 3.08
N LEU A 38 -3.46 13.20 4.16
CA LEU A 38 -4.76 12.72 4.58
C LEU A 38 -5.50 13.78 5.41
N SER A 39 -6.82 13.84 5.24
CA SER A 39 -7.68 14.59 6.15
C SER A 39 -7.70 13.94 7.54
N LYS A 40 -7.76 14.75 8.60
CA LYS A 40 -7.67 14.24 9.99
C LYS A 40 -8.73 13.17 10.30
N ALA A 41 -9.94 13.34 9.80
CA ALA A 41 -11.04 12.39 10.00
C ALA A 41 -10.75 11.04 9.35
N VAL A 42 -10.23 11.04 8.12
CA VAL A 42 -9.84 9.82 7.40
C VAL A 42 -8.62 9.18 8.03
N GLN A 43 -7.61 9.98 8.43
CA GLN A 43 -6.38 9.48 9.04
C GLN A 43 -6.63 8.61 10.27
N SER A 44 -7.57 9.02 11.14
CA SER A 44 -7.93 8.23 12.33
C SER A 44 -8.55 6.87 11.97
N LEU A 45 -9.46 6.85 10.99
CA LEU A 45 -10.10 5.61 10.53
C LEU A 45 -9.09 4.68 9.84
N LEU A 46 -8.17 5.22 9.05
CA LEU A 46 -7.15 4.45 8.36
C LEU A 46 -6.13 3.85 9.34
N ALA A 47 -5.74 4.59 10.38
CA ALA A 47 -4.87 4.07 11.42
C ALA A 47 -5.52 2.90 12.16
N GLN A 48 -6.78 3.04 12.55
CA GLN A 48 -7.54 1.97 13.21
C GLN A 48 -7.73 0.76 12.27
N ALA A 49 -8.04 1.00 10.99
CA ALA A 49 -8.16 -0.07 10.00
C ALA A 49 -6.83 -0.81 9.82
N GLN A 50 -5.71 -0.09 9.77
CA GLN A 50 -4.38 -0.71 9.69
C GLN A 50 -4.08 -1.57 10.92
N THR A 51 -4.42 -1.09 12.13
CA THR A 51 -4.29 -1.88 13.35
C THR A 51 -5.15 -3.14 13.31
N ALA A 52 -6.41 -3.03 12.88
CA ALA A 52 -7.30 -4.19 12.71
C ALA A 52 -6.72 -5.20 11.70
N GLN A 53 -6.17 -4.73 10.57
CA GLN A 53 -5.49 -5.58 9.59
C GLN A 53 -4.28 -6.31 10.20
N THR A 54 -3.45 -5.61 10.98
CA THR A 54 -2.29 -6.24 11.65
C THR A 54 -2.70 -7.27 12.70
N ALA A 55 -3.88 -7.11 13.29
CA ALA A 55 -4.47 -8.07 14.21
C ALA A 55 -5.21 -9.22 13.49
N GLY A 56 -5.26 -9.22 12.15
CA GLY A 56 -6.00 -10.19 11.35
C GLY A 56 -7.51 -9.96 11.28
N ASP A 57 -8.01 -8.89 11.90
CA ASP A 57 -9.42 -8.49 11.84
C ASP A 57 -9.72 -7.73 10.54
N HIS A 58 -9.76 -8.47 9.44
CA HIS A 58 -10.12 -7.92 8.14
C HIS A 58 -11.57 -7.44 8.05
N PRO A 59 -12.59 -8.11 8.63
CA PRO A 59 -13.95 -7.59 8.65
C PRO A 59 -14.06 -6.24 9.36
N GLY A 60 -13.44 -6.09 10.53
CA GLY A 60 -13.40 -4.81 11.26
C GLY A 60 -12.66 -3.72 10.49
N ALA A 61 -11.53 -4.07 9.86
CA ALA A 61 -10.81 -3.14 8.98
C ALA A 61 -11.68 -2.65 7.82
N ILE A 62 -12.41 -3.56 7.14
CA ILE A 62 -13.29 -3.20 6.02
C ILE A 62 -14.41 -2.26 6.49
N ALA A 63 -15.00 -2.48 7.66
CA ALA A 63 -16.02 -1.59 8.21
C ALA A 63 -15.48 -0.16 8.41
N LEU A 64 -14.28 -0.03 8.98
CA LEU A 64 -13.62 1.28 9.18
C LEU A 64 -13.28 1.96 7.85
N LEU A 65 -12.81 1.20 6.85
CA LEU A 65 -12.49 1.74 5.52
C LEU A 65 -13.76 2.19 4.78
N ASN A 66 -14.88 1.49 4.92
CA ASN A 66 -16.16 1.93 4.37
C ASN A 66 -16.63 3.23 5.02
N GLN A 67 -16.42 3.41 6.33
CA GLN A 67 -16.68 4.68 7.00
C GLN A 67 -15.79 5.81 6.44
N ALA A 68 -14.52 5.52 6.17
CA ALA A 68 -13.59 6.50 5.61
C ALA A 68 -14.01 6.98 4.21
N LEU A 69 -14.56 6.09 3.36
CA LEU A 69 -15.04 6.43 2.02
C LEU A 69 -16.24 7.40 2.02
N VAL A 70 -17.03 7.41 3.09
CA VAL A 70 -18.22 8.27 3.21
C VAL A 70 -17.99 9.53 4.05
N VAL A 71 -16.75 9.76 4.53
CA VAL A 71 -16.40 11.01 5.23
C VAL A 71 -16.69 12.20 4.33
N PRO A 72 -17.47 13.19 4.79
CA PRO A 72 -17.75 14.39 4.01
C PRO A 72 -16.47 15.09 3.59
N LYS A 73 -16.38 15.48 2.30
CA LYS A 73 -15.21 16.17 1.72
C LYS A 73 -13.91 15.34 1.75
N ALA A 74 -13.98 14.01 1.86
CA ALA A 74 -12.81 13.16 1.65
C ALA A 74 -12.20 13.44 0.28
N THR A 75 -10.89 13.72 0.28
CA THR A 75 -10.13 14.07 -0.93
C THR A 75 -9.91 12.84 -1.84
N ALA A 76 -9.45 13.06 -3.06
CA ALA A 76 -9.05 11.96 -3.93
C ALA A 76 -7.90 11.12 -3.33
N GLU A 77 -6.96 11.78 -2.62
CA GLU A 77 -5.87 11.13 -1.93
C GLU A 77 -6.36 10.30 -0.73
N ASP A 78 -7.31 10.82 0.07
CA ASP A 78 -7.98 10.08 1.14
C ASP A 78 -8.60 8.78 0.62
N LYS A 79 -9.36 8.89 -0.47
CA LYS A 79 -10.01 7.74 -1.11
C LYS A 79 -9.00 6.75 -1.65
N LEU A 80 -7.93 7.23 -2.30
CA LEU A 80 -6.88 6.36 -2.84
C LEU A 80 -6.23 5.52 -1.72
N TRP A 81 -5.86 6.16 -0.62
CA TRP A 81 -5.29 5.44 0.53
C TRP A 81 -6.29 4.48 1.17
N THR A 82 -7.55 4.88 1.28
CA THR A 82 -8.61 4.00 1.76
C THR A 82 -8.74 2.74 0.91
N TYR A 83 -8.79 2.88 -0.42
CA TYR A 83 -8.85 1.74 -1.33
C TYR A 83 -7.57 0.89 -1.32
N ARG A 84 -6.39 1.49 -1.15
CA ARG A 84 -5.13 0.74 -0.98
C ARG A 84 -5.16 -0.18 0.23
N LEU A 85 -5.62 0.30 1.38
CA LEU A 85 -5.83 -0.56 2.55
C LEU A 85 -6.93 -1.60 2.30
N MET A 86 -7.98 -1.25 1.55
CA MET A 86 -9.04 -2.20 1.17
C MET A 86 -8.49 -3.36 0.33
N LEU A 87 -7.54 -3.09 -0.58
CA LEU A 87 -6.87 -4.13 -1.39
C LEU A 87 -6.17 -5.17 -0.50
N ASN A 88 -5.48 -4.73 0.55
CA ASN A 88 -4.82 -5.65 1.49
C ASN A 88 -5.83 -6.62 2.13
N SER A 89 -6.97 -6.09 2.57
CA SER A 89 -8.03 -6.91 3.17
C SER A 89 -8.70 -7.82 2.15
N ALA A 90 -8.91 -7.35 0.92
CA ALA A 90 -9.45 -8.16 -0.17
C ALA A 90 -8.54 -9.33 -0.53
N GLN A 91 -7.23 -9.10 -0.58
CA GLN A 91 -6.24 -10.15 -0.84
C GLN A 91 -6.18 -11.16 0.31
N ALA A 92 -6.13 -10.69 1.56
CA ALA A 92 -6.06 -11.56 2.73
C ALA A 92 -7.32 -12.44 2.88
N THR A 93 -8.49 -11.89 2.58
CA THR A 93 -9.77 -12.62 2.63
C THR A 93 -10.12 -13.37 1.34
N LYS A 94 -9.28 -13.26 0.30
CA LYS A 94 -9.53 -13.78 -1.05
C LYS A 94 -10.89 -13.35 -1.61
N ASN A 95 -11.35 -12.16 -1.25
CA ASN A 95 -12.63 -11.62 -1.67
C ASN A 95 -12.48 -10.88 -3.01
N ASN A 96 -12.73 -11.60 -4.11
CA ASN A 96 -12.59 -11.06 -5.46
C ASN A 96 -13.54 -9.89 -5.76
N GLN A 97 -14.72 -9.85 -5.15
CA GLN A 97 -15.66 -8.73 -5.31
C GLN A 97 -15.10 -7.47 -4.64
N LEU A 98 -14.59 -7.62 -3.41
CA LEU A 98 -13.94 -6.52 -2.70
C LEU A 98 -12.66 -6.07 -3.43
N LEU A 99 -11.91 -7.01 -4.00
CA LEU A 99 -10.72 -6.71 -4.79
C LEU A 99 -11.10 -5.87 -6.02
N LYS A 100 -12.10 -6.29 -6.79
CA LYS A 100 -12.62 -5.55 -7.95
C LYS A 100 -13.03 -4.13 -7.55
N MET A 101 -13.87 -4.00 -6.52
CA MET A 101 -14.35 -2.72 -6.02
C MET A 101 -13.20 -1.79 -5.59
N ALA A 102 -12.21 -2.31 -4.88
CA ALA A 102 -11.07 -1.51 -4.42
C ALA A 102 -10.17 -1.07 -5.58
N VAL A 103 -9.97 -1.92 -6.58
CA VAL A 103 -9.21 -1.56 -7.79
C VAL A 103 -9.95 -0.50 -8.62
N GLU A 104 -11.25 -0.70 -8.89
CA GLU A 104 -12.09 0.27 -9.61
C GLU A 104 -12.15 1.61 -8.87
N GLY A 105 -12.36 1.56 -7.55
CA GLY A 105 -12.36 2.74 -6.69
C GLY A 105 -11.03 3.48 -6.71
N SER A 106 -9.90 2.75 -6.69
CA SER A 106 -8.56 3.35 -6.81
C SER A 106 -8.42 4.09 -8.14
N LEU A 107 -8.76 3.45 -9.26
CA LEU A 107 -8.70 4.06 -10.59
C LEU A 107 -9.61 5.30 -10.70
N ALA A 108 -10.81 5.24 -10.11
CA ALA A 108 -11.76 6.36 -10.12
C ALA A 108 -11.26 7.62 -9.38
N THR A 109 -10.24 7.50 -8.52
CA THR A 109 -9.63 8.67 -7.87
C THR A 109 -8.82 9.54 -8.82
N GLY A 110 -8.35 8.98 -9.94
CA GLY A 110 -7.42 9.65 -10.87
C GLY A 110 -6.04 9.97 -10.27
N GLN A 111 -5.72 9.44 -9.08
CA GLN A 111 -4.45 9.68 -8.37
C GLN A 111 -3.51 8.46 -8.41
N VAL A 112 -3.89 7.42 -9.16
CA VAL A 112 -3.06 6.22 -9.33
C VAL A 112 -1.87 6.56 -10.24
N THR A 113 -0.69 6.03 -9.93
CA THR A 113 0.48 6.22 -10.80
C THR A 113 0.26 5.51 -12.14
N PRO A 114 0.84 5.98 -13.26
CA PRO A 114 0.68 5.30 -14.55
C PRO A 114 1.09 3.82 -14.50
N THR A 115 2.14 3.50 -13.75
CA THR A 115 2.61 2.13 -13.53
C THR A 115 1.57 1.28 -12.79
N ASP A 116 0.96 1.81 -11.73
CA ASP A 116 -0.05 1.07 -10.97
C ASP A 116 -1.39 1.00 -11.72
N GLU A 117 -1.70 1.98 -12.56
CA GLU A 117 -2.88 1.98 -13.41
C GLU A 117 -2.87 0.77 -14.36
N VAL A 118 -1.75 0.53 -15.05
CA VAL A 118 -1.59 -0.66 -15.91
C VAL A 118 -1.78 -1.96 -15.11
N LYS A 119 -1.19 -2.04 -13.91
CA LYS A 119 -1.35 -3.23 -13.03
C LYS A 119 -2.81 -3.43 -12.63
N PHE A 120 -3.48 -2.36 -12.24
CA PHE A 120 -4.88 -2.37 -11.81
C PHE A 120 -5.82 -2.75 -12.95
N ARG A 121 -5.63 -2.19 -14.15
CA ARG A 121 -6.40 -2.57 -15.35
C ARG A 121 -6.15 -4.03 -15.74
N THR A 122 -4.90 -4.49 -15.64
CA THR A 122 -4.54 -5.90 -15.87
C THR A 122 -5.22 -6.82 -14.86
N ALA A 123 -5.27 -6.42 -13.58
CA ALA A 123 -5.96 -7.17 -12.53
C ALA A 123 -7.48 -7.23 -12.79
N LEU A 124 -8.11 -6.12 -13.18
CA LEU A 124 -9.53 -6.10 -13.55
C LEU A 124 -9.83 -6.99 -14.75
N ARG A 125 -8.96 -7.00 -15.77
CA ARG A 125 -9.08 -7.92 -16.90
C ARG A 125 -9.02 -9.38 -16.42
N GLY A 126 -8.06 -9.73 -15.56
CA GLY A 126 -7.94 -11.07 -15.00
C GLY A 126 -9.17 -11.49 -14.19
N LEU A 127 -9.68 -10.58 -13.36
CA LEU A 127 -10.92 -10.80 -12.59
C LEU A 127 -12.13 -11.00 -13.50
N ALA A 128 -12.25 -10.19 -14.56
CA ALA A 128 -13.33 -10.31 -15.53
C ALA A 128 -13.29 -11.67 -16.27
N LEU A 129 -12.11 -12.12 -16.68
CA LEU A 129 -11.94 -13.46 -17.26
C LEU A 129 -12.32 -14.57 -16.27
N GLN A 130 -11.91 -14.45 -15.01
CA GLN A 130 -12.25 -15.43 -13.97
C GLN A 130 -13.76 -15.50 -13.72
N SER A 131 -14.45 -14.36 -13.80
CA SER A 131 -15.91 -14.29 -13.67
C SER A 131 -16.66 -14.57 -14.98
N LYS A 132 -15.97 -14.98 -16.06
CA LYS A 132 -16.53 -15.17 -17.42
C LYS A 132 -17.19 -13.91 -18.01
N ASP A 133 -16.80 -12.73 -17.52
CA ASP A 133 -17.17 -11.44 -18.06
C ASP A 133 -16.21 -11.06 -19.20
N TYR A 134 -16.40 -11.69 -20.35
CA TYR A 134 -15.54 -11.49 -21.51
C TYR A 134 -15.64 -10.05 -22.07
N GLN A 135 -16.81 -9.41 -21.96
CA GLN A 135 -16.99 -8.02 -22.38
C GLN A 135 -16.20 -7.08 -21.47
N GLY A 136 -16.28 -7.25 -20.15
CA GLY A 136 -15.45 -6.52 -19.20
C GLY A 136 -13.96 -6.72 -19.45
N ALA A 137 -13.54 -7.95 -19.77
CA ALA A 137 -12.15 -8.24 -20.10
C ALA A 137 -11.65 -7.49 -21.36
N ILE A 138 -12.46 -7.46 -22.43
CA ILE A 138 -12.15 -6.72 -23.67
C ILE A 138 -12.05 -5.22 -23.38
N GLN A 139 -13.00 -4.65 -22.63
CA GLN A 139 -12.99 -3.23 -22.30
C GLN A 139 -11.74 -2.81 -21.52
N GLN A 140 -11.27 -3.64 -20.59
CA GLN A 140 -10.03 -3.35 -19.85
C GLN A 140 -8.79 -3.54 -20.74
N ALA A 141 -8.79 -4.52 -21.65
CA ALA A 141 -7.69 -4.74 -22.58
C ALA A 141 -7.46 -3.55 -23.53
N GLN A 142 -8.51 -2.82 -23.90
CA GLN A 142 -8.42 -1.61 -24.73
C GLN A 142 -7.89 -0.38 -23.97
N ARG A 143 -7.79 -0.46 -22.63
CA ARG A 143 -7.37 0.65 -21.75
C ARG A 143 -5.98 0.45 -21.15
N ILE A 144 -5.31 -0.66 -21.50
CA ILE A 144 -3.93 -0.97 -21.16
C ILE A 144 -3.06 -0.57 -22.36
#